data_AF-A0A9C7QDR7-F1
#
_entry.id   AF-A0A9C7QDR7-F1
#
_cell.length_a   1.000
_cell.length_b   1.000
_cell.length_c   1.000
_cell.angle_alpha   90.00
_cell.angle_beta   90.00
_cell.angle_gamma   90.00
#
_symmetry.space_group_name_H-M   'P 1'
#
loop_
_entity.id
_entity.type
_entity.pdbx_description
1 polymer ?
#
loop_
_entity_poly.entity_id
_entity_poly.type
_entity_poly.pdbx_seq_one_letter_code
_entity_poly.pdbx_strand_id
1 'polypeptide(L)'
;MNERLELNKNLAQMLKGGVIMDVTTPEQAKIAEAAGACAVMALERIPADIRAAGGVSRMSDPRMIKGIQQAVSIPVMAKCRIGHF
;
A
#
# COMPACT_ATOMS: atom_id res chain seq x y z
N MET A 1 -20.80 -7.95 -14.66
CA MET A 1 -19.76 -6.90 -14.75
C MET A 1 -20.08 -5.69 -13.87
N ASN A 2 -21.34 -5.21 -13.85
CA ASN A 2 -21.76 -4.08 -12.99
C ASN A 2 -21.61 -4.34 -11.48
N GLU A 3 -21.93 -5.54 -10.98
CA GLU A 3 -21.86 -5.83 -9.54
C GLU A 3 -20.44 -5.72 -8.96
N ARG A 4 -19.43 -6.21 -9.68
CA ARG A 4 -18.03 -6.13 -9.25
C ARG A 4 -17.49 -4.70 -9.29
N LEU A 5 -17.97 -3.90 -10.24
CA LEU A 5 -17.64 -2.48 -10.32
C LEU A 5 -18.20 -1.72 -9.10
N GLU A 6 -19.47 -1.95 -8.76
CA GLU A 6 -20.11 -1.32 -7.60
C GLU A 6 -19.47 -1.76 -6.28
N LEU A 7 -19.13 -3.05 -6.14
CA LEU A 7 -18.38 -3.54 -4.98
C LEU A 7 -17.04 -2.81 -4.81
N ASN A 8 -16.25 -2.70 -5.88
CA ASN A 8 -14.96 -2.03 -5.84
C ASN A 8 -15.08 -0.53 -5.50
N LYS A 9 -16.10 0.16 -6.04
CA LYS A 9 -16.38 1.56 -5.68
C LYS A 9 -16.68 1.69 -4.19
N ASN A 10 -17.51 0.80 -3.64
CA ASN A 10 -17.89 0.81 -2.23
C ASN A 10 -16.69 0.54 -1.32
N LEU A 11 -15.80 -0.39 -1.68
CA LEU A 11 -14.55 -0.61 -0.96
C LEU A 11 -13.70 0.67 -0.92
N ALA A 12 -13.59 1.40 -2.04
CA ALA A 12 -12.87 2.67 -2.07
C ALA A 12 -13.58 3.78 -1.25
N GLN A 13 -14.91 3.74 -1.12
CA GLN A 13 -15.64 4.69 -0.26
C GLN A 13 -15.23 4.57 1.21
N MET A 14 -14.90 3.37 1.69
CA MET A 14 -14.53 3.13 3.09
C MET A 14 -13.25 3.86 3.51
N LEU A 15 -12.41 4.28 2.54
CA LEU A 15 -11.14 4.96 2.79
C LEU A 15 -11.29 6.49 2.83
N LYS A 16 -12.48 7.03 2.51
CA LYS A 16 -12.72 8.48 2.47
C LYS A 16 -12.49 9.12 3.85
N GLY A 17 -11.79 10.25 3.85
CA GLY A 17 -11.48 11.01 5.06
C GLY A 17 -10.31 10.46 5.88
N GLY A 18 -9.73 9.33 5.48
CA GLY A 18 -8.54 8.78 6.11
C GLY A 18 -7.23 9.16 5.40
N VAL A 19 -6.11 8.78 6.02
CA VAL A 19 -4.76 8.93 5.47
C VAL A 19 -4.19 7.54 5.16
N ILE A 20 -3.59 7.39 3.98
CA ILE A 20 -2.86 6.18 3.58
C ILE A 20 -1.36 6.49 3.67
N MET A 21 -0.61 5.68 4.41
CA MET A 21 0.82 5.92 4.64
C MET A 21 1.71 4.95 3.87
N ASP A 22 2.74 5.47 3.20
CA ASP A 22 3.80 4.67 2.58
C ASP A 22 4.71 4.07 3.67
N VAL A 23 4.94 2.75 3.63
CA VAL A 23 5.76 2.02 4.62
C VAL A 23 6.66 1.00 3.94
N THR A 24 7.86 0.81 4.51
CA THR A 24 8.88 -0.12 4.00
C THR A 24 9.15 -1.30 4.94
N THR A 25 8.64 -1.27 6.18
CA THR A 25 8.82 -2.36 7.16
C THR A 25 7.53 -2.66 7.96
N PRO A 26 7.41 -3.86 8.55
CA PRO A 26 6.31 -4.20 9.47
C PRO A 26 6.18 -3.22 10.66
N GLU A 27 7.29 -2.73 11.19
CA GLU A 27 7.31 -1.80 12.32
C GLU A 27 6.72 -0.44 11.92
N GLN A 28 7.08 0.07 10.74
CA GLN A 28 6.47 1.29 10.20
C GLN A 28 4.97 1.12 9.98
N ALA A 29 4.54 -0.05 9.51
CA ALA A 29 3.12 -0.35 9.34
C ALA A 29 2.35 -0.29 10.66
N LYS A 30 2.89 -0.88 11.74
CA LYS A 30 2.30 -0.80 13.08
C LYS A 30 2.23 0.64 13.61
N ILE A 31 3.26 1.44 13.36
CA ILE A 31 3.27 2.87 13.74
C ILE A 31 2.19 3.62 12.96
N ALA A 32 2.06 3.38 11.67
CA ALA A 32 1.03 3.99 10.83
C ALA A 32 -0.39 3.63 11.31
N GLU A 33 -0.63 2.36 11.62
CA GLU A 33 -1.90 1.89 12.20
C GLU A 33 -2.20 2.57 13.54
N ALA A 34 -1.23 2.61 14.45
CA ALA A 34 -1.37 3.27 15.75
C ALA A 34 -1.59 4.79 15.63
N ALA A 35 -1.06 5.42 14.57
CA ALA A 35 -1.27 6.83 14.27
C ALA A 35 -2.63 7.14 13.62
N GLY A 36 -3.47 6.12 13.37
CA GLY A 36 -4.80 6.28 12.79
C GLY A 36 -4.83 6.29 11.25
N ALA A 37 -3.82 5.72 10.58
CA ALA A 37 -3.89 5.51 9.14
C ALA A 37 -5.06 4.58 8.79
N CYS A 38 -5.81 4.91 7.74
CA CYS A 38 -6.93 4.07 7.29
C CYS A 38 -6.46 2.88 6.45
N ALA A 39 -5.24 2.95 5.89
CA ALA A 39 -4.57 1.89 5.14
C ALA A 39 -3.07 2.20 5.06
N VAL A 40 -2.28 1.19 4.67
CA VAL A 40 -0.85 1.37 4.35
C VAL A 40 -0.54 0.97 2.92
N MET A 41 0.48 1.60 2.34
CA MET A 41 1.03 1.28 1.03
C MET A 41 2.41 0.65 1.24
N ALA A 42 2.54 -0.64 0.91
CA ALA A 42 3.78 -1.39 1.05
C ALA A 42 4.68 -1.19 -0.19
N LEU A 43 5.91 -0.75 0.06
CA LEU A 43 6.93 -0.53 -0.98
C LEU A 43 8.33 -0.66 -0.40
N GLU A 44 9.27 -1.15 -1.20
CA GLU A 44 10.68 -1.29 -0.79
C GLU A 44 11.39 0.05 -0.58
N ARG A 45 10.97 1.10 -1.31
CA ARG A 45 11.61 2.42 -1.30
C ARG A 45 10.58 3.51 -1.46
N ILE A 46 10.61 4.51 -0.57
CA ILE A 46 9.69 5.65 -0.64
C ILE A 46 9.91 6.49 -1.91
N PRO A 47 8.90 7.25 -2.38
CA PRO A 47 9.02 8.01 -3.63
C PRO A 47 10.22 8.97 -3.67
N ALA A 48 10.62 9.52 -2.52
CA ALA A 48 11.81 10.37 -2.42
C ALA A 48 13.09 9.58 -2.78
N ASP A 49 13.26 8.38 -2.24
CA ASP A 49 14.40 7.51 -2.49
C ASP A 49 14.41 6.98 -3.92
N ILE A 50 13.23 6.66 -4.49
CA ILE A 50 13.11 6.25 -5.89
C ILE A 50 13.61 7.36 -6.80
N ARG A 51 13.23 8.62 -6.53
CA ARG A 51 13.70 9.78 -7.32
C ARG A 51 15.21 10.01 -7.16
N ALA A 52 15.74 9.85 -5.95
CA ALA A 52 17.15 10.04 -5.67
C ALA A 52 18.04 8.95 -6.29
N ALA A 53 17.61 7.69 -6.23
CA ALA A 53 18.36 6.55 -6.77
C ALA A 53 18.29 6.49 -8.31
N GLY A 54 17.20 6.98 -8.90
CA GLY A 54 16.92 6.81 -10.33
C GLY A 54 16.74 5.33 -10.73
N GLY A 55 16.79 5.08 -12.04
CA GLY A 55 16.69 3.73 -12.60
C GLY A 55 15.28 3.15 -12.61
N VAL A 56 15.20 1.81 -12.70
CA VAL A 56 13.94 1.08 -12.86
C VAL A 56 13.38 0.67 -11.49
N SER A 57 12.22 1.22 -11.14
CA SER A 57 11.44 0.76 -9.97
C SER A 57 10.40 -0.27 -10.40
N ARG A 58 10.31 -1.39 -9.68
CA ARG A 58 9.39 -2.51 -9.93
C ARG A 58 8.42 -2.67 -8.74
N MET A 59 7.54 -3.67 -8.84
CA MET A 59 6.77 -4.13 -7.69
C MET A 59 7.70 -4.68 -6.61
N SER A 60 7.35 -4.48 -5.34
CA SER A 60 8.09 -5.01 -4.19
C SER A 60 7.95 -6.53 -4.05
N ASP A 61 8.93 -7.17 -3.42
CA ASP A 61 8.90 -8.62 -3.17
C ASP A 61 7.60 -9.01 -2.42
N PRO A 62 6.81 -9.98 -2.94
CA PRO A 62 5.59 -10.44 -2.28
C PRO A 62 5.79 -10.89 -0.83
N ARG A 63 6.97 -11.39 -0.45
CA ARG A 63 7.30 -11.77 0.93
C ARG A 63 7.31 -10.55 1.85
N MET A 64 7.87 -9.44 1.39
CA MET A 64 7.89 -8.18 2.12
C MET A 64 6.48 -7.63 2.32
N ILE A 65 5.65 -7.63 1.26
CA ILE A 65 4.24 -7.21 1.32
C ILE A 65 3.46 -8.09 2.31
N LYS A 66 3.63 -9.42 2.25
CA LYS A 66 2.98 -10.35 3.19
C LYS A 66 3.41 -10.11 4.63
N GLY A 67 4.68 -9.80 4.88
CA GLY A 67 5.18 -9.45 6.21
C GLY A 67 4.49 -8.21 6.77
N ILE A 68 4.29 -7.18 5.95
CA ILE A 68 3.53 -5.97 6.34
C ILE A 68 2.05 -6.32 6.57
N GLN A 69 1.44 -7.10 5.68
CA GLN A 69 0.03 -7.51 5.81
C GLN A 69 -0.25 -8.30 7.09
N GLN A 70 0.69 -9.14 7.53
CA GLN A 70 0.56 -9.89 8.79
C GLN A 70 0.77 -9.02 10.04
N ALA A 71 1.36 -7.83 9.89
CA ALA A 71 1.73 -6.98 11.01
C ALA A 71 0.62 -6.02 11.45
N VAL A 72 -0.38 -5.77 10.60
CA VAL A 72 -1.46 -4.79 10.82
C VAL A 72 -2.83 -5.38 10.47
N SER A 73 -3.88 -4.77 11.01
CA SER A 73 -5.28 -5.13 10.72
C SER A 73 -5.93 -4.24 9.65
N ILE A 74 -5.37 -3.07 9.39
CA ILE A 74 -5.83 -2.15 8.34
C ILE A 74 -5.48 -2.64 6.92
N PRO A 75 -6.23 -2.22 5.88
CA PRO A 75 -5.95 -2.58 4.49
C PRO A 75 -4.51 -2.29 4.05
N VAL A 76 -3.94 -3.22 3.29
CA VAL A 76 -2.59 -3.09 2.69
C VAL A 76 -2.69 -2.99 1.18
N MET A 77 -2.09 -1.94 0.63
CA MET A 77 -1.94 -1.71 -0.81
C MET A 77 -0.50 -1.97 -1.25
N ALA A 78 -0.30 -2.22 -2.55
CA ALA A 78 1.02 -2.36 -3.15
C ALA A 78 1.06 -1.72 -4.55
N LYS A 79 2.25 -1.35 -5.02
CA LYS A 79 2.44 -0.74 -6.34
C LYS A 79 2.82 -1.77 -7.40
N CYS A 80 2.23 -1.63 -8.59
CA CYS A 80 2.68 -2.29 -9.82
C CYS A 80 3.08 -1.24 -10.87
N ARG A 81 3.79 -1.68 -11.92
CA ARG A 81 4.13 -0.82 -13.06
C ARG A 81 2.94 -0.72 -14.01
N ILE A 82 2.82 0.43 -14.69
CA ILE A 82 1.78 0.64 -15.71
C ILE A 82 1.94 -0.42 -16.81
N GLY A 83 0.83 -1.09 -17.16
CA GLY A 83 0.79 -2.12 -18.20
C GLY A 83 1.32 -3.50 -17.78
N HIS A 84 1.63 -3.71 -16.49
CA HIS A 84 2.15 -4.99 -15.99
C HIS A 84 1.03 -5.85 -15.37
N PHE A 85 0.24 -6.50 -16.24
CA PHE A 85 -0.86 -7.40 -15.87
C PHE A 85 -0.41 -8.85 -15.68
#